data_AF-A0A127A495-F1
#
_entry.id   AF-A0A127A495-F1
#
_cell.length_a   1.000
_cell.length_b   1.000
_cell.length_c   1.000
_cell.angle_alpha   90.00
_cell.angle_beta   90.00
_cell.angle_gamma   90.00
#
_symmetry.space_group_name_H-M   'P 1'
#
loop_
_entity.id
_entity.type
_entity.pdbx_description
1 polymer ?
#
loop_
_entity_poly.entity_id
_entity_poly.type
_entity_poly.pdbx_seq_one_letter_code
_entity_poly.pdbx_strand_id
1 'polypeptide(L)'
;MSQQPTPPPYQSGPPAYQPGPPPHGAPDYGPPPPQGSYQGPWPSQLPSGSFPGMPAVGIGRPLTIMLAVWFLIASSVAPLAGIPAIVDWMGTYMHTALMQSTTRANRASAVAFASQFTAIMTPVLWISALIGVAVTVLLALGIRAGMNWVRILLTVFAGLSLLGYVVNFAIATALPTARTFPLPAFVYVLGFLSAALYIAAAVLTWLRPSSQYIAARRAAKLGGGYLR
;
A
#
# COMPACT_ATOMS: atom_id res chain seq x y z
N MET A 1 -56.59 42.20 -4.58
CA MET A 1 -55.36 42.98 -4.29
C MET A 1 -54.80 42.47 -2.98
N SER A 2 -53.81 41.58 -3.05
CA SER A 2 -53.20 40.93 -1.90
C SER A 2 -51.69 40.99 -2.11
N GLN A 3 -51.05 41.89 -1.37
CA GLN A 3 -49.62 42.15 -1.42
C GLN A 3 -48.86 41.00 -0.76
N GLN A 4 -47.85 40.49 -1.46
CA GLN A 4 -47.00 39.39 -1.02
C GLN A 4 -45.70 39.99 -0.44
N PRO A 5 -45.27 39.64 0.79
CA PRO A 5 -44.08 40.24 1.40
C PRO A 5 -42.78 39.74 0.76
N THR A 6 -41.86 40.67 0.51
CA THR A 6 -40.48 40.45 0.04
C THR A 6 -39.59 39.82 1.14
N PRO A 7 -38.68 38.89 0.80
CA PRO A 7 -37.73 38.31 1.75
C PRO A 7 -36.50 39.21 2.03
N PRO A 8 -35.90 39.15 3.24
CA PRO A 8 -34.76 39.98 3.62
C PRO A 8 -33.42 39.44 3.05
N PRO A 9 -32.48 40.32 2.63
CA PRO A 9 -31.16 39.90 2.19
C PRO A 9 -30.23 39.65 3.38
N TYR A 10 -29.67 38.45 3.46
CA TYR A 10 -28.57 38.12 4.38
C TYR A 10 -27.26 38.73 3.86
N GLN A 11 -26.78 39.77 4.54
CA GLN A 11 -25.41 40.28 4.43
C GLN A 11 -24.46 39.38 5.23
N SER A 12 -23.49 38.77 4.57
CA SER A 12 -22.36 38.07 5.20
C SER A 12 -21.05 38.71 4.75
N GLY A 13 -20.63 39.77 5.46
CA GLY A 13 -19.30 40.37 5.36
C GLY A 13 -18.38 39.86 6.48
N PRO A 14 -17.05 39.75 6.26
CA PRO A 14 -16.10 39.23 7.25
C PRO A 14 -15.86 40.19 8.43
N PRO A 15 -15.48 39.70 9.64
CA PRO A 15 -15.37 40.52 10.84
C PRO A 15 -14.18 41.49 10.81
N ALA A 16 -14.45 42.76 11.09
CA ALA A 16 -13.44 43.80 11.30
C ALA A 16 -12.83 43.67 12.71
N TYR A 17 -11.51 43.50 12.79
CA TYR A 17 -10.76 43.58 14.04
C TYR A 17 -10.52 45.05 14.42
N GLN A 18 -11.04 45.47 15.58
CA GLN A 18 -10.69 46.72 16.24
C GLN A 18 -9.31 46.63 16.90
N PRO A 19 -8.43 47.62 16.75
CA PRO A 19 -7.24 47.79 17.58
C PRO A 19 -7.52 48.75 18.74
N GLY A 20 -7.48 48.25 19.98
CA GLY A 20 -7.43 49.07 21.20
C GLY A 20 -5.98 49.27 21.67
N PRO A 21 -5.54 50.50 22.00
CA PRO A 21 -4.20 50.75 22.53
C PRO A 21 -4.16 50.71 24.08
N PRO A 22 -3.14 50.07 24.69
CA PRO A 22 -2.76 50.34 26.08
C PRO A 22 -1.52 51.27 26.21
N PRO A 23 -1.33 51.90 27.38
CA PRO A 23 -0.60 53.15 27.56
C PRO A 23 0.93 53.03 27.76
N HIS A 24 1.60 54.16 27.55
CA HIS A 24 3.04 54.42 27.70
C HIS A 24 3.61 54.12 29.10
N GLY A 25 4.73 53.39 29.13
CA GLY A 25 5.67 53.28 30.25
C GLY A 25 7.11 53.35 29.71
N ALA A 26 7.99 54.04 30.44
CA ALA A 26 9.32 54.50 30.03
C ALA A 26 10.33 53.38 29.67
N PRO A 27 11.35 53.66 28.82
CA PRO A 27 12.38 52.69 28.44
C PRO A 27 13.51 52.61 29.47
N ASP A 28 13.64 51.45 30.11
CA ASP A 28 14.83 51.05 30.88
C ASP A 28 15.65 50.08 30.01
N TYR A 29 16.87 50.50 29.65
CA TYR A 29 17.77 49.78 28.74
C TYR A 29 18.61 48.76 29.51
N GLY A 30 18.06 47.57 29.72
CA GLY A 30 18.81 46.38 30.15
C GLY A 30 19.43 45.61 28.96
N PRO A 31 20.62 45.02 29.10
CA PRO A 31 21.22 44.18 28.06
C PRO A 31 20.36 42.93 27.79
N PRO A 32 20.17 42.51 26.52
CA PRO A 32 19.28 41.41 26.18
C PRO A 32 19.81 40.07 26.72
N PRO A 33 18.99 39.26 27.41
CA PRO A 33 19.36 37.92 27.82
C PRO A 33 19.49 36.99 26.60
N PRO A 34 20.36 35.95 26.66
CA PRO A 34 20.51 34.98 25.57
C PRO A 34 19.18 34.27 25.33
N GLN A 35 18.61 34.46 24.14
CA GLN A 35 17.41 33.76 23.70
C GLN A 35 17.71 32.26 23.58
N GLY A 36 17.31 31.52 24.61
CA GLY A 36 17.19 30.07 24.56
C GLY A 36 16.23 29.67 23.45
N SER A 37 16.73 28.90 22.50
CA SER A 37 16.01 28.31 21.38
C SER A 37 14.96 27.31 21.88
N TYR A 38 13.76 27.81 22.15
CA TYR A 38 12.57 26.99 22.39
C TYR A 38 12.18 26.27 21.09
N GLN A 39 12.65 25.03 20.94
CA GLN A 39 12.19 24.07 19.92
C GLN A 39 10.79 23.56 20.29
N GLY A 40 9.76 24.25 19.81
CA GLY A 40 8.37 23.78 19.84
C GLY A 40 8.08 22.79 18.68
N PRO A 41 7.17 21.81 18.86
CA PRO A 41 6.98 20.71 17.93
C PRO A 41 5.94 21.06 16.84
N TRP A 42 6.27 21.95 15.91
CA TRP A 42 5.50 22.13 14.67
C TRP A 42 6.44 22.42 13.48
N PRO A 43 6.29 21.71 12.34
CA PRO A 43 7.21 21.80 11.20
C PRO A 43 6.80 22.98 10.30
N SER A 44 7.05 24.20 10.76
CA SER A 44 6.91 25.41 9.94
C SER A 44 8.28 26.07 9.82
N GLN A 45 9.17 25.47 9.05
CA GLN A 45 10.35 26.10 8.45
C GLN A 45 11.06 25.09 7.56
N LEU A 46 10.57 24.97 6.32
CA LEU A 46 11.43 24.65 5.19
C LEU A 46 11.84 25.99 4.59
N PRO A 47 13.07 26.47 4.80
CA PRO A 47 13.67 27.40 3.85
C PRO A 47 13.77 26.66 2.51
N SER A 48 12.84 26.94 1.61
CA SER A 48 12.83 26.40 0.24
C SER A 48 13.89 27.07 -0.66
N GLY A 49 14.98 27.56 -0.08
CA GLY A 49 16.15 28.07 -0.79
C GLY A 49 17.36 27.30 -0.32
N SER A 50 17.79 26.30 -1.09
CA SER A 50 19.13 25.75 -0.94
C SER A 50 20.12 26.84 -1.34
N PHE A 51 20.74 27.49 -0.38
CA PHE A 51 21.88 28.36 -0.62
C PHE A 51 23.04 27.53 -1.20
N PRO A 52 23.84 28.07 -2.16
CA PRO A 52 25.06 27.41 -2.61
C PRO A 52 25.97 27.11 -1.40
N GLY A 53 26.20 25.83 -1.12
CA GLY A 53 27.02 25.37 0.02
C GLY A 53 26.26 24.81 1.23
N MET A 54 24.91 24.88 1.28
CA MET A 54 24.15 24.13 2.28
C MET A 54 23.92 22.68 1.83
N PRO A 55 24.11 21.67 2.70
CA PRO A 55 23.65 20.32 2.42
C PRO A 55 22.16 20.39 2.11
N ALA A 56 21.74 19.93 0.93
CA ALA A 56 20.34 19.71 0.67
C ALA A 56 19.87 18.67 1.71
N VAL A 57 19.25 19.13 2.80
CA VAL A 57 18.60 18.25 3.77
C VAL A 57 17.35 17.73 3.07
N GLY A 58 17.56 16.77 2.17
CA GLY A 58 16.49 16.06 1.51
C GLY A 58 15.61 15.47 2.58
N ILE A 59 14.29 15.53 2.39
CA ILE A 59 13.32 14.94 3.31
C ILE A 59 13.71 13.46 3.51
N GLY A 60 14.27 13.15 4.68
CA GLY A 60 14.75 11.83 5.04
C GLY A 60 13.61 10.83 4.94
N ARG A 61 13.85 9.70 4.27
CA ARG A 61 12.85 8.64 4.15
C ARG A 61 12.68 7.95 5.50
N PRO A 62 11.47 7.91 6.09
CA PRO A 62 11.25 7.20 7.34
C PRO A 62 11.41 5.70 7.12
N LEU A 63 11.90 5.02 8.15
CA LEU A 63 12.11 3.58 8.14
C LEU A 63 10.81 2.80 7.86
N THR A 64 9.65 3.33 8.26
CA THR A 64 8.33 2.73 7.97
C THR A 64 8.03 2.61 6.47
N ILE A 65 8.42 3.60 5.66
CA ILE A 65 8.28 3.54 4.20
C ILE A 65 9.26 2.54 3.60
N MET A 66 10.50 2.51 4.11
CA MET A 66 11.50 1.55 3.63
C MET A 66 11.06 0.12 3.91
N LEU A 67 10.58 -0.17 5.11
CA LEU A 67 10.04 -1.48 5.46
C LEU A 67 8.80 -1.84 4.63
N ALA A 68 7.86 -0.91 4.43
CA ALA A 68 6.68 -1.17 3.60
C ALA A 68 7.04 -1.57 2.17
N VAL A 69 8.03 -0.90 1.57
CA VAL A 69 8.56 -1.24 0.23
C VAL A 69 9.13 -2.65 0.21
N TRP A 70 9.96 -3.00 1.20
CA TRP A 70 10.57 -4.33 1.26
C TRP A 70 9.55 -5.44 1.55
N PHE A 71 8.55 -5.18 2.39
CA PHE A 71 7.48 -6.13 2.66
C PHE A 71 6.60 -6.38 1.43
N LEU A 72 6.31 -5.35 0.63
CA LEU A 72 5.62 -5.54 -0.65
C LEU A 72 6.41 -6.43 -1.60
N ILE A 73 7.70 -6.12 -1.79
CA ILE A 73 8.56 -6.92 -2.67
C ILE A 73 8.66 -8.36 -2.16
N ALA A 74 8.88 -8.55 -0.85
CA ALA A 74 8.94 -9.88 -0.25
C ALA A 74 7.63 -10.65 -0.41
N SER A 75 6.48 -9.99 -0.25
CA SER A 75 5.15 -10.62 -0.37
C SER A 75 4.90 -11.22 -1.75
N SER A 76 5.43 -10.60 -2.81
CA SER A 76 5.23 -11.05 -4.19
C SER A 76 6.36 -11.97 -4.69
N VAL A 77 7.59 -11.76 -4.22
CA VAL A 77 8.76 -12.53 -4.67
C VAL A 77 8.88 -13.87 -3.96
N ALA A 78 8.54 -13.95 -2.66
CA ALA A 78 8.67 -15.20 -1.90
C ALA A 78 7.87 -16.38 -2.51
N PRO A 79 6.62 -16.20 -2.99
CA PRO A 79 5.87 -17.28 -3.64
C PRO A 79 6.51 -17.83 -4.92
N LEU A 80 7.34 -17.06 -5.61
CA LEU A 80 7.98 -17.51 -6.86
C LEU A 80 8.86 -18.74 -6.63
N ALA A 81 9.53 -18.81 -5.48
CA ALA A 81 10.35 -19.96 -5.10
C ALA A 81 9.51 -21.23 -4.91
N GLY A 82 8.21 -21.10 -4.64
CA GLY A 82 7.29 -22.23 -4.48
C GLY A 82 6.73 -22.77 -5.81
N ILE A 83 6.85 -22.03 -6.92
CA ILE A 83 6.24 -22.42 -8.21
C ILE A 83 6.75 -23.78 -8.69
N PRO A 84 8.06 -24.11 -8.67
CA PRO A 84 8.53 -25.44 -9.09
C PRO A 84 7.90 -26.57 -8.28
N ALA A 85 7.77 -26.39 -6.96
CA ALA A 85 7.15 -27.38 -6.07
C ALA A 85 5.64 -27.52 -6.34
N ILE A 86 4.96 -26.43 -6.70
CA ILE A 86 3.54 -26.47 -7.09
C ILE A 86 3.36 -27.23 -8.40
N VAL A 87 4.23 -26.99 -9.39
CA VAL A 87 4.20 -27.66 -10.70
C VAL A 87 4.45 -29.16 -10.54
N ASP A 88 5.44 -29.55 -9.75
CA ASP A 88 5.75 -30.95 -9.44
C ASP A 88 4.58 -31.65 -8.72
N TRP A 89 4.03 -30.99 -7.69
CA TRP A 89 2.86 -31.48 -6.98
C TRP A 89 1.66 -31.67 -7.93
N MET A 90 1.37 -30.69 -8.79
CA MET A 90 0.24 -30.75 -9.73
C MET A 90 0.39 -31.90 -10.72
N GLY A 91 1.59 -32.14 -11.24
CA GLY A 91 1.87 -33.27 -12.13
C GLY A 91 1.64 -34.61 -11.43
N THR A 92 2.20 -34.77 -10.22
CA THR A 92 2.05 -36.00 -9.42
C THR A 92 0.60 -36.24 -9.01
N TYR A 93 -0.09 -35.21 -8.56
CA TYR A 93 -1.49 -35.27 -8.15
C TYR A 93 -2.40 -35.62 -9.34
N MET A 94 -2.23 -34.99 -10.50
CA MET A 94 -3.01 -35.33 -11.70
C MET A 94 -2.76 -36.77 -12.14
N HIS A 95 -1.50 -37.22 -12.15
CA HIS A 95 -1.17 -38.59 -12.52
C HIS A 95 -1.85 -39.61 -11.59
N THR A 96 -1.77 -39.40 -10.28
CA THR A 96 -2.38 -40.30 -9.28
C THR A 96 -3.91 -40.28 -9.32
N ALA A 97 -4.53 -39.10 -9.41
CA ALA A 97 -5.98 -38.96 -9.53
C ALA A 97 -6.53 -39.63 -10.81
N LEU A 98 -5.80 -39.52 -11.91
CA LEU A 98 -6.17 -40.14 -13.19
C LEU A 98 -5.97 -41.65 -13.18
N MET A 99 -4.93 -42.17 -12.51
CA MET A 99 -4.75 -43.62 -12.34
C MET A 99 -5.85 -44.25 -11.49
N GLN A 100 -6.34 -43.55 -10.45
CA GLN A 100 -7.47 -44.01 -9.64
C GLN A 100 -8.79 -44.03 -10.42
N SER A 101 -9.00 -43.07 -11.33
CA SER A 101 -10.23 -42.95 -12.14
C SER A 101 -10.23 -43.82 -13.40
N THR A 102 -9.07 -44.11 -14.00
CA THR A 102 -8.94 -44.93 -15.22
C THR A 102 -8.98 -46.44 -15.01
N THR A 103 -9.33 -46.90 -13.81
CA THR A 103 -9.75 -48.30 -13.59
C THR A 103 -10.99 -48.69 -14.41
N ARG A 104 -11.67 -47.74 -15.10
CA ARG A 104 -12.90 -47.98 -15.87
C ARG A 104 -12.87 -47.60 -17.37
N ALA A 105 -11.91 -46.83 -17.88
CA ALA A 105 -11.79 -46.56 -19.33
C ALA A 105 -10.41 -45.97 -19.71
N ASN A 106 -9.75 -46.60 -20.69
CA ASN A 106 -8.66 -46.08 -21.55
C ASN A 106 -7.53 -45.23 -20.91
N ARG A 107 -6.62 -45.91 -20.19
CA ARG A 107 -5.45 -45.33 -19.49
C ARG A 107 -4.55 -44.41 -20.33
N ALA A 108 -4.40 -44.69 -21.62
CA ALA A 108 -3.51 -43.91 -22.51
C ALA A 108 -3.99 -42.45 -22.67
N SER A 109 -5.30 -42.24 -22.75
CA SER A 109 -5.89 -40.89 -22.90
C SER A 109 -5.72 -40.02 -21.65
N ALA A 110 -5.71 -40.65 -20.47
CA ALA A 110 -5.59 -39.94 -19.20
C ALA A 110 -4.16 -39.47 -18.92
N VAL A 111 -3.15 -40.29 -19.25
CA VAL A 111 -1.75 -39.86 -19.11
C VAL A 111 -1.43 -38.70 -20.04
N ALA A 112 -1.92 -38.74 -21.29
CA ALA A 112 -1.78 -37.64 -22.24
C ALA A 112 -2.50 -36.36 -21.77
N PHE A 113 -3.68 -36.49 -21.16
CA PHE A 113 -4.39 -35.35 -20.59
C PHE A 113 -3.62 -34.72 -19.42
N ALA A 114 -3.07 -35.53 -18.50
CA ALA A 114 -2.30 -35.04 -17.35
C ALA A 114 -1.09 -34.19 -17.77
N SER A 115 -0.35 -34.69 -18.78
CA SER A 115 0.82 -34.00 -19.30
C SER A 115 0.44 -32.71 -20.03
N GLN A 116 -0.62 -32.75 -20.85
CA GLN A 116 -1.13 -31.56 -21.53
C GLN A 116 -1.63 -30.50 -20.54
N PHE A 117 -2.37 -30.89 -19.51
CA PHE A 117 -2.85 -29.99 -18.47
C PHE A 117 -1.68 -29.30 -17.76
N THR A 118 -0.69 -30.08 -17.33
CA THR A 118 0.50 -29.54 -16.64
C THR A 118 1.30 -28.62 -17.57
N ALA A 119 1.44 -28.98 -18.84
CA ALA A 119 2.15 -28.18 -19.85
C ALA A 119 1.46 -26.82 -20.11
N ILE A 120 0.14 -26.74 -20.04
CA ILE A 120 -0.61 -25.48 -20.21
C ILE A 120 -0.63 -24.67 -18.91
N MET A 121 -0.81 -25.31 -17.75
CA MET A 121 -0.91 -24.61 -16.46
C MET A 121 0.42 -24.03 -16.00
N THR A 122 1.55 -24.69 -16.30
CA THR A 122 2.89 -24.20 -15.92
C THR A 122 3.19 -22.78 -16.42
N PRO A 123 3.08 -22.45 -17.73
CA PRO A 123 3.31 -21.08 -18.20
C PRO A 123 2.26 -20.10 -17.66
N VAL A 124 1.00 -20.52 -17.48
CA VAL A 124 -0.05 -19.67 -16.89
C VAL A 124 0.31 -19.26 -15.46
N LEU A 125 0.80 -20.21 -14.64
CA LEU A 125 1.27 -19.93 -13.28
C LEU A 125 2.44 -18.95 -13.27
N TRP A 126 3.43 -19.13 -14.14
CA TRP A 126 4.58 -18.22 -14.23
C TRP A 126 4.17 -16.82 -14.69
N ILE A 127 3.38 -16.70 -15.76
CA ILE A 127 2.95 -15.41 -16.31
C ILE A 127 2.11 -14.64 -15.28
N SER A 128 1.13 -15.30 -14.65
CA SER A 128 0.30 -14.67 -13.62
C SER A 128 1.12 -14.21 -12.41
N ALA A 129 2.06 -15.02 -11.95
CA ALA A 129 2.95 -14.66 -10.85
C ALA A 129 3.86 -13.46 -11.20
N LEU A 130 4.44 -13.45 -12.40
CA LEU A 130 5.30 -12.35 -12.86
C LEU A 130 4.53 -11.04 -13.01
N ILE A 131 3.29 -11.10 -13.52
CA ILE A 131 2.40 -9.92 -13.57
C ILE A 131 2.11 -9.42 -12.15
N GLY A 132 1.80 -10.33 -11.21
CA GLY A 132 1.58 -9.97 -9.81
C GLY A 132 2.80 -9.27 -9.18
N VAL A 133 4.00 -9.77 -9.46
CA VAL A 133 5.27 -9.15 -9.03
C VAL A 133 5.46 -7.77 -9.67
N ALA A 134 5.22 -7.63 -10.97
CA ALA A 134 5.35 -6.35 -11.65
C ALA A 134 4.42 -5.29 -11.05
N VAL A 135 3.14 -5.63 -10.83
CA VAL A 135 2.15 -4.74 -10.22
C VAL A 135 2.57 -4.33 -8.80
N THR A 136 2.97 -5.28 -7.97
CA THR A 136 3.37 -5.00 -6.57
C THR A 136 4.67 -4.19 -6.48
N VAL A 137 5.63 -4.42 -7.37
CA VAL A 137 6.83 -3.59 -7.50
C VAL A 137 6.48 -2.16 -7.92
N LEU A 138 5.56 -1.97 -8.87
CA LEU A 138 5.08 -0.64 -9.27
C LEU A 138 4.43 0.10 -8.08
N LEU A 139 3.63 -0.59 -7.26
CA LEU A 139 3.07 -0.02 -6.03
C LEU A 139 4.17 0.36 -5.03
N ALA A 140 5.18 -0.49 -4.85
CA ALA A 140 6.29 -0.22 -3.96
C ALA A 140 7.10 1.02 -4.41
N LEU A 141 7.35 1.16 -5.72
CA LEU A 141 7.97 2.36 -6.30
C LEU A 141 7.11 3.60 -6.09
N GLY A 142 5.79 3.49 -6.25
CA GLY A 142 4.84 4.57 -6.01
C GLY A 142 4.81 5.05 -4.55
N ILE A 143 4.86 4.12 -3.59
CA ILE A 143 5.02 4.43 -2.15
C ILE A 143 6.35 5.13 -1.90
N ARG A 144 7.44 4.61 -2.47
CA ARG A 144 8.79 5.20 -2.36
C ARG A 144 8.86 6.61 -2.97
N ALA A 145 8.01 6.89 -3.95
CA ALA A 145 7.86 8.22 -4.56
C ALA A 145 7.00 9.18 -3.72
N GLY A 146 6.31 8.69 -2.68
CA GLY A 146 5.43 9.48 -1.82
C GLY A 146 4.08 9.80 -2.45
N MET A 147 3.54 8.88 -3.28
CA MET A 147 2.26 9.06 -3.94
C MET A 147 1.11 8.65 -3.00
N ASN A 148 0.20 9.58 -2.67
CA ASN A 148 -0.89 9.30 -1.73
C ASN A 148 -1.97 8.35 -2.30
N TRP A 149 -2.24 8.39 -3.60
CA TRP A 149 -3.23 7.50 -4.25
C TRP A 149 -2.84 6.02 -4.18
N VAL A 150 -1.54 5.73 -4.13
CA VAL A 150 -1.03 4.35 -4.04
C VAL A 150 -1.43 3.69 -2.72
N ARG A 151 -1.52 4.46 -1.62
CA ARG A 151 -1.97 3.93 -0.33
C ARG A 151 -3.41 3.46 -0.39
N ILE A 152 -4.27 4.21 -1.08
CA ILE A 152 -5.67 3.87 -1.28
C ILE A 152 -5.78 2.57 -2.06
N LEU A 153 -5.06 2.46 -3.20
CA LEU A 153 -5.06 1.22 -3.98
C LEU A 153 -4.56 0.03 -3.17
N LEU A 154 -3.52 0.22 -2.39
CA LEU A 154 -2.93 -0.85 -1.61
C LEU A 154 -3.86 -1.32 -0.49
N THR A 155 -4.63 -0.42 0.13
CA THR A 155 -5.70 -0.83 1.06
C THR A 155 -6.84 -1.56 0.36
N VAL A 156 -7.22 -1.14 -0.86
CA VAL A 156 -8.27 -1.82 -1.64
C VAL A 156 -7.81 -3.23 -2.01
N PHE A 157 -6.59 -3.38 -2.51
CA PHE A 157 -6.00 -4.70 -2.82
C PHE A 157 -5.78 -5.56 -1.57
N ALA A 158 -5.41 -4.96 -0.43
CA ALA A 158 -5.33 -5.69 0.84
C ALA A 158 -6.70 -6.21 1.27
N GLY A 159 -7.74 -5.37 1.17
CA GLY A 159 -9.12 -5.78 1.48
C GLY A 159 -9.63 -6.88 0.54
N LEU A 160 -9.41 -6.74 -0.78
CA LEU A 160 -9.81 -7.73 -1.78
C LEU A 160 -9.07 -9.06 -1.62
N SER A 161 -7.76 -9.02 -1.33
CA SER A 161 -6.98 -10.24 -1.09
C SER A 161 -7.46 -10.96 0.17
N LEU A 162 -7.70 -10.24 1.27
CA LEU A 162 -8.25 -10.81 2.49
C LEU A 162 -9.63 -11.45 2.23
N LEU A 163 -10.51 -10.75 1.52
CA LEU A 163 -11.80 -11.30 1.12
C LEU A 163 -11.63 -12.59 0.28
N GLY A 164 -10.69 -12.58 -0.67
CA GLY A 164 -10.36 -13.76 -1.48
C GLY A 164 -9.91 -14.96 -0.64
N TYR A 165 -9.07 -14.73 0.39
CA TYR A 165 -8.66 -15.79 1.30
C TYR A 165 -9.81 -16.32 2.16
N VAL A 166 -10.66 -15.44 2.68
CA VAL A 166 -11.84 -15.83 3.46
C VAL A 166 -12.80 -16.67 2.62
N VAL A 167 -13.08 -16.24 1.39
CA VAL A 167 -13.94 -16.98 0.45
C VAL A 167 -13.33 -18.33 0.09
N ASN A 168 -12.04 -18.40 -0.24
CA ASN A 168 -11.37 -19.68 -0.53
C ASN A 168 -11.41 -20.63 0.68
N PHE A 169 -11.17 -20.11 1.88
CA PHE A 169 -11.24 -20.89 3.10
C PHE A 169 -12.67 -21.40 3.38
N ALA A 170 -13.68 -20.55 3.20
CA ALA A 170 -15.08 -20.92 3.34
C ALA A 170 -15.49 -22.00 2.32
N ILE A 171 -15.09 -21.86 1.05
CA ILE A 171 -15.31 -22.86 0.00
C ILE A 171 -14.62 -24.18 0.34
N ALA A 172 -13.35 -24.14 0.73
CA ALA A 172 -12.57 -25.34 1.08
C ALA A 172 -13.16 -26.12 2.25
N THR A 173 -13.79 -25.44 3.20
CA THR A 173 -14.40 -26.06 4.39
C THR A 173 -15.84 -26.51 4.16
N ALA A 174 -16.64 -25.74 3.42
CA ALA A 174 -18.07 -25.99 3.23
C ALA A 174 -18.41 -26.96 2.09
N LEU A 175 -17.59 -27.02 1.03
CA LEU A 175 -17.87 -27.86 -0.14
C LEU A 175 -17.04 -29.15 -0.11
N PRO A 176 -17.65 -30.35 -0.07
CA PRO A 176 -16.93 -31.63 -0.12
C PRO A 176 -16.09 -31.76 -1.39
N THR A 177 -16.55 -31.20 -2.50
CA THR A 177 -15.86 -31.19 -3.79
C THR A 177 -14.60 -30.31 -3.77
N ALA A 178 -14.53 -29.28 -2.93
CA ALA A 178 -13.32 -28.46 -2.79
C ALA A 178 -12.17 -29.21 -2.08
N ARG A 179 -12.48 -30.33 -1.39
CA ARG A 179 -11.46 -31.23 -0.82
C ARG A 179 -10.86 -32.18 -1.85
N THR A 180 -11.42 -32.24 -3.07
CA THR A 180 -10.92 -33.19 -4.07
C THR A 180 -9.55 -32.78 -4.56
N PHE A 181 -9.24 -31.49 -4.66
CA PHE A 181 -7.94 -30.95 -5.12
C PHE A 181 -7.16 -30.29 -3.97
N PRO A 182 -6.63 -31.06 -3.00
CA PRO A 182 -5.99 -30.50 -1.82
C PRO A 182 -4.62 -29.93 -2.17
N LEU A 183 -4.49 -28.60 -2.18
CA LEU A 183 -3.18 -27.97 -2.36
C LEU A 183 -2.21 -28.44 -1.25
N PRO A 184 -0.91 -28.54 -1.54
CA PRO A 184 0.05 -28.98 -0.56
C PRO A 184 0.19 -27.93 0.57
N ALA A 185 0.41 -28.39 1.80
CA ALA A 185 0.38 -27.54 3.00
C ALA A 185 1.28 -26.28 2.88
N PHE A 186 2.44 -26.41 2.24
CA PHE A 186 3.39 -25.31 2.06
C PHE A 186 2.81 -24.14 1.24
N VAL A 187 1.86 -24.41 0.32
CA VAL A 187 1.22 -23.36 -0.49
C VAL A 187 0.36 -22.46 0.38
N TYR A 188 -0.37 -23.04 1.34
CA TYR A 188 -1.14 -22.26 2.31
C TYR A 188 -0.21 -21.43 3.19
N VAL A 189 0.89 -22.02 3.69
CA VAL A 189 1.87 -21.30 4.53
C VAL A 189 2.47 -20.11 3.77
N LEU A 190 2.93 -20.32 2.54
CA LEU A 190 3.46 -19.25 1.68
C LEU A 190 2.39 -18.19 1.37
N GLY A 191 1.16 -18.60 1.06
CA GLY A 191 0.05 -17.69 0.80
C GLY A 191 -0.28 -16.80 2.00
N PHE A 192 -0.42 -17.39 3.19
CA PHE A 192 -0.68 -16.64 4.43
C PHE A 192 0.48 -15.73 4.80
N LEU A 193 1.73 -16.17 4.66
CA LEU A 193 2.90 -15.35 4.91
C LEU A 193 2.95 -14.15 3.95
N SER A 194 2.75 -14.38 2.65
CA SER A 194 2.67 -13.31 1.66
C SER A 194 1.53 -12.33 1.94
N ALA A 195 0.35 -12.83 2.29
CA ALA A 195 -0.78 -11.98 2.67
C ALA A 195 -0.47 -11.14 3.91
N ALA A 196 0.14 -11.74 4.94
CA ALA A 196 0.53 -11.03 6.15
C ALA A 196 1.56 -9.93 5.87
N LEU A 197 2.57 -10.20 5.04
CA LEU A 197 3.55 -9.20 4.61
C LEU A 197 2.89 -8.06 3.82
N TYR A 198 1.96 -8.39 2.91
CA TYR A 198 1.22 -7.40 2.15
C TYR A 198 0.38 -6.48 3.04
N ILE A 199 -0.36 -7.06 4.00
CA ILE A 199 -1.17 -6.31 4.98
C ILE A 199 -0.26 -5.48 5.89
N ALA A 200 0.86 -6.03 6.36
CA ALA A 200 1.82 -5.29 7.17
C ALA A 200 2.36 -4.07 6.41
N ALA A 201 2.70 -4.24 5.12
CA ALA A 201 3.10 -3.11 4.28
C ALA A 201 2.00 -2.05 4.18
N ALA A 202 0.73 -2.47 4.02
CA ALA A 202 -0.41 -1.57 4.03
C ALA A 202 -0.48 -0.73 5.30
N VAL A 203 -0.47 -1.37 6.46
CA VAL A 203 -0.52 -0.71 7.77
C VAL A 203 0.66 0.24 7.97
N LEU A 204 1.88 -0.19 7.61
CA LEU A 204 3.08 0.64 7.72
C LEU A 204 2.97 1.95 6.95
N THR A 205 2.33 1.93 5.77
CA THR A 205 2.12 3.17 5.00
C THR A 205 1.15 4.15 5.66
N TRP A 206 0.31 3.71 6.60
CA TRP A 206 -0.64 4.54 7.34
C TRP A 206 -0.09 5.11 8.65
N LEU A 207 1.07 4.63 9.11
CA LEU A 207 1.69 5.15 10.32
C LEU A 207 2.02 6.66 10.20
N ARG A 208 2.00 7.35 11.35
CA ARG A 208 2.28 8.79 11.43
C ARG A 208 3.56 9.22 10.71
N PRO A 209 4.72 8.54 10.88
CA PRO A 209 5.95 8.94 10.19
C PRO A 209 5.85 8.84 8.66
N SER A 210 5.12 7.83 8.15
CA SER A 210 4.87 7.68 6.71
C SER A 210 3.97 8.79 6.18
N SER A 211 2.90 9.12 6.91
CA SER A 211 1.97 10.20 6.54
C SER A 211 2.65 11.57 6.51
N GLN A 212 3.51 11.86 7.50
CA GLN A 212 4.29 13.11 7.55
C GLN A 212 5.26 13.23 6.37
N TYR A 213 5.97 12.14 6.02
CA TYR A 213 6.86 12.13 4.86
C TYR A 213 6.13 12.44 3.55
N ILE A 214 4.97 11.81 3.34
CA ILE A 214 4.17 11.99 2.12
C ILE A 214 3.61 13.41 2.04
N ALA A 215 3.12 13.95 3.16
CA ALA A 215 2.67 15.33 3.25
C ALA A 215 3.81 16.32 2.95
N ALA A 216 5.00 16.10 3.55
CA ALA A 216 6.18 16.93 3.31
C ALA A 216 6.65 16.87 1.85
N ARG A 217 6.65 15.68 1.21
CA ARG A 217 6.97 15.54 -0.21
C ARG A 217 5.95 16.24 -1.11
N ARG A 218 4.67 16.16 -0.78
CA ARG A 218 3.61 16.86 -1.52
C ARG A 218 3.77 18.37 -1.40
N ALA A 219 4.03 18.86 -0.19
CA ALA A 219 4.28 20.27 0.07
C ALA A 219 5.51 20.78 -0.71
N ALA A 220 6.61 20.00 -0.75
CA ALA A 220 7.79 20.35 -1.54
C ALA A 220 7.50 20.42 -3.06
N LYS A 221 6.68 19.52 -3.60
CA LYS A 221 6.27 19.56 -5.02
C LYS A 221 5.41 20.79 -5.33
N LEU A 222 4.49 21.13 -4.44
CA LEU A 222 3.63 22.31 -4.61
C LEU A 222 4.44 23.61 -4.44
N GLY A 223 5.28 23.70 -3.41
CA GLY A 223 6.16 24.83 -3.14
C GLY A 223 7.16 25.14 -4.26
N GLY A 224 7.74 24.11 -4.88
CA GLY A 224 8.60 24.27 -6.06
C GLY A 224 7.85 24.64 -7.35
N GLY A 225 6.53 24.46 -7.37
CA GLY A 225 5.67 24.88 -8.48
C GLY A 225 5.33 26.37 -8.49
N TYR A 226 5.44 27.06 -7.34
CA TYR A 226 5.21 28.51 -7.23
C TYR A 226 6.45 29.36 -7.57
N LEU A 227 7.60 28.72 -7.84
CA LEU A 227 8.87 29.38 -8.19
C LEU A 227 9.21 29.24 -9.68
N ARG A 228 8.23 28.89 -10.53
CA ARG A 228 8.38 28.79 -11.99
C ARG A 228 7.41 29.73 -12.69
#